data_AF-A0A6N8XRC7-F1
#
_entry.id   AF-A0A6N8XRC7-F1
#
_cell.length_a   1.000
_cell.length_b   1.000
_cell.length_c   1.000
_cell.angle_alpha   90.00
_cell.angle_beta   90.00
_cell.angle_gamma   90.00
#
_symmetry.space_group_name_H-M   'P 1'
#
loop_
_entity.id
_entity.type
_entity.pdbx_description
1 polymer ?
#
loop_
_entity_poly.entity_id
_entity_poly.type
_entity_poly.pdbx_seq_one_letter_code
_entity_poly.pdbx_strand_id
1 'polypeptide(L)'
;MKRPTIETKKWHRIHAYKLNKRRKKRFNGTEFASIIDSNINYPTYVLCPTDFTLETNFEGVVDVLNQIRRISSRERNELIKYIDFRSIRQLSETAALVLAAELDRFNQHPLRKGRRLFAIDVEEWDQSVRRKLAEMGFFDLLNATYPKSLAENDTQDPNTRYIQFRSGSKVEGSVIEELREIDLDPYISIPRRRLLFAAVTEAMTNVVHHAYLNRQSSFTVRKWWLSAMRNVEEKEVSIFIYDQGRGIPNTLPRKFSERIREMIPDEISRDDARMIQAAHDLARSASGEQYRGHGLQRDVRRYASEMGHRARYRVISGNGAYTFAAGVDGGERESQVLSTLRRSLEGTLIEWRLSLQ
;
A
#
# COMPACT_ATOMS: atom_id res chain seq x y z
N MET A 1 23.33 -15.29 -12.99
CA MET A 1 23.04 -14.38 -14.12
C MET A 1 24.12 -13.31 -14.20
N LYS A 2 24.67 -13.03 -15.38
CA LYS A 2 25.73 -12.02 -15.56
C LYS A 2 25.17 -10.62 -15.31
N ARG A 3 25.88 -9.80 -14.54
CA ARG A 3 25.53 -8.38 -14.30
C ARG A 3 25.42 -7.65 -15.64
N PRO A 4 24.49 -6.69 -15.81
CA PRO A 4 24.38 -5.90 -17.04
C PRO A 4 25.71 -5.25 -17.38
N THR A 5 26.12 -5.35 -18.64
CA THR A 5 27.39 -4.77 -19.10
C THR A 5 27.34 -3.25 -19.00
N ILE A 6 28.51 -2.61 -18.92
CA ILE A 6 28.65 -1.15 -18.92
C ILE A 6 27.97 -0.55 -20.16
N GLU A 7 28.04 -1.22 -21.31
CA GLU A 7 27.34 -0.82 -22.53
C GLU A 7 25.82 -0.89 -22.40
N THR A 8 25.29 -1.91 -21.72
CA THR A 8 23.85 -2.04 -21.46
C THR A 8 23.38 -0.89 -20.56
N LYS A 9 24.14 -0.57 -19.49
CA LYS A 9 23.85 0.57 -18.62
C LYS A 9 23.91 1.91 -19.38
N LYS A 10 24.93 2.09 -20.23
CA LYS A 10 25.12 3.29 -21.06
C LYS A 10 24.00 3.45 -22.10
N TRP A 11 23.55 2.35 -22.71
CA TRP A 11 22.42 2.33 -23.62
C TRP A 11 21.12 2.73 -22.92
N HIS A 12 20.88 2.19 -21.72
CA HIS A 12 19.72 2.52 -20.89
C HIS A 12 19.71 4.02 -20.51
N ARG A 13 20.85 4.57 -20.08
CA ARG A 13 20.99 6.02 -19.78
C ARG A 13 20.72 6.90 -20.99
N ILE A 14 21.28 6.57 -22.16
CA ILE A 14 21.09 7.34 -23.40
C ILE A 14 19.63 7.31 -23.86
N HIS A 15 18.94 6.17 -23.73
CA HIS A 15 17.55 6.05 -24.14
C HIS A 15 16.58 6.73 -23.17
N ALA A 16 16.78 6.59 -21.85
CA ALA A 16 16.00 7.30 -20.83
C ALA A 16 16.10 8.83 -21.02
N TYR A 17 17.30 9.33 -21.30
CA TYR A 17 17.54 10.74 -21.62
C TYR A 17 16.78 11.22 -22.87
N LYS A 18 16.82 10.44 -23.97
CA LYS A 18 16.08 10.75 -25.21
C LYS A 18 14.56 10.78 -24.98
N LEU A 19 14.04 9.94 -24.10
CA LEU A 19 12.60 9.86 -23.77
C LEU A 19 12.14 11.00 -22.87
N ASN A 20 12.95 11.41 -21.88
CA ASN A 20 12.69 12.61 -21.09
C ASN A 20 12.72 13.89 -21.96
N LYS A 21 13.64 13.96 -22.94
CA LYS A 21 13.69 15.06 -23.91
C LYS A 21 12.46 15.10 -24.83
N ARG A 22 11.92 13.94 -25.23
CA ARG A 22 10.67 13.85 -26.00
C ARG A 22 9.43 14.17 -25.17
N ARG A 23 9.38 13.77 -23.89
CA ARG A 23 8.31 14.16 -22.94
C ARG A 23 8.26 15.67 -22.70
N LYS A 24 9.43 16.33 -22.53
CA LYS A 24 9.49 17.80 -22.45
C LYS A 24 9.02 18.51 -23.73
N LYS A 25 9.21 17.90 -24.90
CA LYS A 25 8.69 18.43 -26.18
C LYS A 25 7.18 18.20 -26.38
N ARG A 26 6.59 17.21 -25.71
CA ARG A 26 5.16 16.84 -25.85
C ARG A 26 4.22 17.61 -24.92
N PHE A 27 4.73 18.52 -24.09
CA PHE A 27 3.93 19.35 -23.18
C PHE A 27 3.38 20.64 -23.81
N ASN A 28 3.37 20.73 -25.15
CA ASN A 28 2.60 21.70 -25.91
C ASN A 28 1.74 20.93 -26.92
N GLY A 29 0.43 20.87 -26.70
CA GLY A 29 -0.52 20.35 -27.69
C GLY A 29 -1.40 19.23 -27.16
N THR A 30 -2.68 19.57 -27.05
CA THR A 30 -3.86 18.72 -26.88
C THR A 30 -3.88 17.56 -27.88
N GLU A 31 -3.88 16.32 -27.39
CA GLU A 31 -4.68 15.17 -27.86
C GLU A 31 -4.08 13.85 -27.32
N PHE A 32 -4.81 13.23 -26.40
CA PHE A 32 -4.61 11.85 -25.98
C PHE A 32 -5.61 11.00 -26.77
N ALA A 33 -5.16 10.29 -27.80
CA ALA A 33 -5.67 8.96 -28.18
C ALA A 33 -5.05 8.48 -29.50
N SER A 34 -4.89 7.16 -29.59
CA SER A 34 -4.61 6.39 -30.80
C SER A 34 -3.24 6.60 -31.45
N ILE A 35 -2.34 5.66 -31.13
CA ILE A 35 -1.70 4.74 -32.08
C ILE A 35 -0.71 3.96 -31.21
N ILE A 36 -1.19 2.82 -30.71
CA ILE A 36 -0.33 1.74 -30.23
C ILE A 36 0.13 1.06 -31.52
N ASP A 37 1.29 1.50 -32.01
CA ASP A 37 1.96 0.87 -33.14
C ASP A 37 2.41 -0.53 -32.71
N SER A 38 1.83 -1.54 -33.36
CA SER A 38 1.77 -2.93 -32.89
C SER A 38 2.98 -3.78 -33.26
N ASN A 39 4.06 -3.21 -33.80
CA ASN A 39 5.18 -4.01 -34.31
C ASN A 39 6.59 -3.52 -34.01
N ILE A 40 6.78 -2.71 -32.96
CA ILE A 40 8.13 -2.43 -32.45
C ILE A 40 8.22 -2.83 -30.98
N ASN A 41 8.99 -3.88 -30.72
CA ASN A 41 9.25 -4.42 -29.39
C ASN A 41 10.22 -3.48 -28.63
N TYR A 42 9.74 -2.29 -28.29
CA TYR A 42 10.48 -1.35 -27.45
C TYR A 42 10.58 -1.92 -26.04
N PRO A 43 11.74 -1.80 -25.38
CA PRO A 43 11.83 -2.17 -23.98
C PRO A 43 10.84 -1.36 -23.15
N THR A 44 9.95 -2.05 -22.46
CA THR A 44 9.03 -1.40 -21.53
C THR A 44 9.82 -1.02 -20.29
N TYR A 45 9.88 0.28 -19.98
CA TYR A 45 10.32 0.78 -18.68
C TYR A 45 9.15 1.56 -18.08
N VAL A 46 9.05 1.51 -16.76
CA VAL A 46 8.00 2.21 -16.01
C VAL A 46 8.63 3.43 -15.35
N LEU A 47 8.13 4.62 -15.66
CA LEU A 47 8.62 5.87 -15.08
C LEU A 47 7.76 6.26 -13.89
N CYS A 48 8.37 6.44 -12.73
CA CYS A 48 7.66 6.90 -11.55
C CYS A 48 7.43 8.42 -11.60
N PRO A 49 6.31 8.95 -11.06
CA PRO A 49 6.14 10.38 -10.86
C PRO A 49 7.15 10.94 -9.84
N THR A 50 7.33 12.26 -9.86
CA THR A 50 8.15 12.98 -8.87
C THR A 50 7.56 12.90 -7.47
N ASP A 51 6.25 13.04 -7.37
CA ASP A 51 5.47 12.82 -6.15
C ASP A 51 4.90 11.40 -6.20
N PHE A 52 5.45 10.50 -5.38
CA PHE A 52 5.00 9.13 -5.24
C PHE A 52 4.25 8.94 -3.91
N THR A 53 3.26 9.79 -3.66
CA THR A 53 2.40 9.70 -2.47
C THR A 53 0.96 9.41 -2.87
N LEU A 54 0.25 8.60 -2.07
CA LEU A 54 -1.18 8.30 -2.29
C LEU A 54 -2.08 9.46 -1.84
N GLU A 55 -1.56 10.35 -1.00
CA GLU A 55 -2.24 11.52 -0.46
C GLU A 55 -2.39 12.64 -1.49
N THR A 56 -1.29 13.01 -2.17
CA THR A 56 -1.27 14.15 -3.09
C THR A 56 -1.21 13.77 -4.56
N ASN A 57 -0.81 12.54 -4.90
CA ASN A 57 -0.73 12.07 -6.29
C ASN A 57 -1.30 10.65 -6.49
N PHE A 58 -2.50 10.41 -5.95
CA PHE A 58 -3.16 9.10 -6.02
C PHE A 58 -3.24 8.52 -7.45
N GLU A 59 -3.74 9.30 -8.42
CA GLU A 59 -3.92 8.82 -9.80
C GLU A 59 -2.59 8.43 -10.46
N GLY A 60 -1.56 9.28 -10.32
CA GLY A 60 -0.25 9.04 -10.91
C GLY A 60 0.46 7.83 -10.31
N VAL A 61 0.34 7.62 -9.00
CA VAL A 61 0.88 6.44 -8.31
C VAL A 61 0.14 5.18 -8.73
N VAL A 62 -1.20 5.19 -8.72
CA VAL A 62 -2.00 4.02 -9.09
C VAL A 62 -1.82 3.65 -10.56
N ASP A 63 -1.65 4.62 -11.46
CA ASP A 63 -1.34 4.33 -12.87
C ASP A 63 0.00 3.58 -13.03
N VAL A 64 1.03 3.95 -12.25
CA VAL A 64 2.32 3.23 -12.21
C VAL A 64 2.15 1.82 -11.64
N LEU A 65 1.44 1.67 -10.53
CA LEU A 65 1.17 0.35 -9.91
C LEU A 65 0.40 -0.57 -10.87
N ASN A 66 -0.61 -0.05 -11.55
CA ASN A 66 -1.38 -0.79 -12.55
C ASN A 66 -0.53 -1.14 -13.78
N GLN A 67 0.41 -0.28 -14.18
CA GLN A 67 1.37 -0.59 -15.23
C GLN A 67 2.30 -1.75 -14.82
N ILE A 68 2.87 -1.70 -13.60
CA ILE A 68 3.68 -2.79 -13.04
C ILE A 68 2.86 -4.10 -13.01
N ARG A 69 1.60 -4.02 -12.57
CA ARG A 69 0.71 -5.18 -12.50
C ARG A 69 0.42 -5.78 -13.86
N ARG A 70 0.00 -4.97 -14.83
CA ARG A 70 -0.33 -5.42 -16.19
C ARG A 70 0.85 -6.13 -16.85
N ILE A 71 2.06 -5.65 -16.64
CA ILE A 71 3.23 -6.25 -17.27
C ILE A 71 3.63 -7.54 -16.54
N SER A 72 3.56 -7.53 -15.20
CA SER A 72 3.86 -8.73 -14.39
C SER A 72 2.81 -9.84 -14.49
N SER A 73 1.63 -9.60 -15.07
CA SER A 73 0.60 -10.63 -15.30
C SER A 73 0.60 -11.23 -16.70
N ARG A 74 1.41 -10.73 -17.64
CA ARG A 74 1.48 -11.26 -19.01
C ARG A 74 2.28 -12.56 -19.07
N GLU A 75 1.72 -13.59 -19.72
CA GLU A 75 2.37 -14.89 -19.92
C GLU A 75 3.63 -14.82 -20.80
N ARG A 76 3.65 -13.89 -21.75
CA ARG A 76 4.86 -13.52 -22.46
C ARG A 76 5.45 -12.31 -21.77
N ASN A 77 6.62 -12.50 -21.16
CA ASN A 77 7.53 -11.47 -20.65
C ASN A 77 7.80 -10.44 -21.77
N GLU A 78 6.88 -9.50 -22.01
CA GLU A 78 7.25 -8.20 -22.54
C GLU A 78 8.04 -7.55 -21.40
N LEU A 79 9.35 -7.76 -21.50
CA LEU A 79 10.33 -7.55 -20.45
C LEU A 79 10.22 -6.10 -19.96
N ILE A 80 9.64 -5.89 -18.77
CA ILE A 80 10.06 -4.72 -17.98
C ILE A 80 11.57 -4.85 -17.90
N LYS A 81 12.28 -3.93 -18.55
CA LYS A 81 13.73 -3.88 -18.40
C LYS A 81 14.08 -3.35 -17.01
N TYR A 82 13.33 -2.35 -16.52
CA TYR A 82 13.44 -1.81 -15.17
C TYR A 82 12.28 -0.84 -14.85
N ILE A 83 12.15 -0.50 -13.57
CA ILE A 83 11.29 0.58 -13.07
C ILE A 83 12.23 1.71 -12.63
N ASP A 84 11.97 2.91 -13.11
CA ASP A 84 12.83 4.08 -12.89
C ASP A 84 12.37 4.85 -11.67
N PHE A 85 13.17 4.79 -10.59
CA PHE A 85 12.91 5.48 -9.32
C PHE A 85 13.61 6.85 -9.25
N ARG A 86 14.45 7.21 -10.24
CA ARG A 86 15.30 8.41 -10.19
C ARG A 86 14.53 9.71 -10.22
N SER A 87 13.29 9.71 -10.68
CA SER A 87 12.40 10.87 -10.68
C SER A 87 11.74 11.11 -9.33
N ILE A 88 11.59 10.09 -8.48
CA ILE A 88 10.89 10.19 -7.20
C ILE A 88 11.64 11.16 -6.29
N ARG A 89 10.93 12.15 -5.75
CA ARG A 89 11.42 13.12 -4.77
C ARG A 89 10.62 13.10 -3.49
N GLN A 90 9.36 12.66 -3.55
CA GLN A 90 8.51 12.45 -2.38
C GLN A 90 7.93 11.05 -2.44
N LEU A 91 7.93 10.35 -1.30
CA LEU A 91 7.44 8.99 -1.17
C LEU A 91 6.74 8.85 0.18
N SER A 92 5.44 8.51 0.17
CA SER A 92 4.73 8.16 1.40
C SER A 92 4.87 6.67 1.74
N GLU A 93 4.73 6.35 3.02
CA GLU A 93 4.90 5.02 3.59
C GLU A 93 3.88 4.04 3.01
N THR A 94 2.65 4.49 2.83
CA THR A 94 1.57 3.72 2.21
C THR A 94 1.86 3.43 0.73
N ALA A 95 2.37 4.41 -0.01
CA ALA A 95 2.77 4.22 -1.41
C ALA A 95 3.97 3.25 -1.52
N ALA A 96 4.93 3.34 -0.60
CA ALA A 96 6.06 2.42 -0.51
C ALA A 96 5.60 0.98 -0.22
N LEU A 97 4.65 0.78 0.69
CA LEU A 97 4.07 -0.52 1.01
C LEU A 97 3.38 -1.15 -0.20
N VAL A 98 2.53 -0.39 -0.90
CA VAL A 98 1.80 -0.91 -2.07
C VAL A 98 2.76 -1.22 -3.22
N LEU A 99 3.78 -0.39 -3.43
CA LEU A 99 4.85 -0.66 -4.39
C LEU A 99 5.64 -1.92 -4.03
N ALA A 100 6.01 -2.08 -2.77
CA ALA A 100 6.70 -3.27 -2.27
C ALA A 100 5.87 -4.53 -2.49
N ALA A 101 4.55 -4.47 -2.26
CA ALA A 101 3.62 -5.58 -2.53
C ALA A 101 3.51 -5.92 -4.02
N GLU A 102 3.50 -4.94 -4.93
CA GLU A 102 3.52 -5.20 -6.37
C GLU A 102 4.80 -5.90 -6.82
N LEU A 103 5.94 -5.47 -6.27
CA LEU A 103 7.24 -6.03 -6.64
C LEU A 103 7.50 -7.39 -6.00
N ASP A 104 7.04 -7.61 -4.76
CA ASP A 104 7.06 -8.92 -4.12
C ASP A 104 6.16 -9.90 -4.88
N ARG A 105 4.94 -9.49 -5.25
CA ARG A 105 4.08 -10.28 -6.15
C ARG A 105 4.83 -10.56 -7.46
N PHE A 106 5.45 -9.56 -8.08
CA PHE A 106 6.20 -9.77 -9.31
C PHE A 106 7.40 -10.72 -9.14
N ASN A 107 8.08 -10.72 -7.99
CA ASN A 107 9.16 -11.68 -7.67
C ASN A 107 8.66 -13.12 -7.58
N GLN A 108 7.42 -13.34 -7.13
CA GLN A 108 6.80 -14.65 -6.95
C GLN A 108 6.19 -15.24 -8.24
N HIS A 109 6.33 -14.57 -9.38
CA HIS A 109 5.75 -15.04 -10.64
C HIS A 109 6.34 -16.38 -11.12
N PRO A 110 5.54 -17.42 -11.43
CA PRO A 110 6.04 -18.76 -11.80
C PRO A 110 7.03 -18.76 -12.96
N LEU A 111 6.77 -17.92 -13.98
CA LEU A 111 7.65 -17.79 -15.14
C LEU A 111 9.02 -17.14 -14.84
N ARG A 112 9.23 -16.57 -13.65
CA ARG A 112 10.50 -15.95 -13.30
C ARG A 112 11.57 -16.95 -12.83
N LYS A 113 11.28 -18.25 -12.64
CA LYS A 113 12.29 -19.31 -12.35
C LYS A 113 13.44 -18.85 -11.42
N GLY A 114 13.13 -18.15 -10.32
CA GLY A 114 14.14 -17.66 -9.36
C GLY A 114 14.96 -16.42 -9.79
N ARG A 115 14.61 -15.76 -10.91
CA ARG A 115 15.19 -14.47 -11.32
C ARG A 115 14.69 -13.37 -10.39
N ARG A 116 15.57 -12.97 -9.46
CA ARG A 116 15.32 -11.88 -8.52
C ARG A 116 15.28 -10.53 -9.23
N LEU A 117 14.48 -9.61 -8.69
CA LEU A 117 14.62 -8.20 -9.01
C LEU A 117 16.01 -7.69 -8.58
N PHE A 118 16.54 -6.74 -9.32
CA PHE A 118 17.77 -6.03 -8.97
C PHE A 118 17.50 -4.54 -9.02
N ALA A 119 17.97 -3.83 -8.00
CA ALA A 119 17.94 -2.39 -7.99
C ALA A 119 18.99 -1.85 -8.96
N ILE A 120 18.63 -0.79 -9.70
CA ILE A 120 19.52 -0.13 -10.64
C ILE A 120 19.60 1.36 -10.33
N ASP A 121 20.73 1.96 -10.69
CA ASP A 121 20.99 3.38 -10.56
C ASP A 121 20.63 3.93 -9.16
N VAL A 122 20.83 3.11 -8.11
CA VAL A 122 20.42 3.40 -6.72
C VAL A 122 21.14 4.65 -6.19
N GLU A 123 22.36 4.87 -6.68
CA GLU A 123 23.15 6.07 -6.47
C GLU A 123 22.51 7.34 -7.06
N GLU A 124 21.69 7.20 -8.10
CA GLU A 124 20.97 8.31 -8.77
C GLU A 124 19.58 8.57 -8.16
N TRP A 125 19.15 7.78 -7.16
CA TRP A 125 17.88 8.00 -6.47
C TRP A 125 18.01 9.19 -5.51
N ASP A 126 16.90 9.87 -5.25
CA ASP A 126 16.85 10.88 -4.20
C ASP A 126 17.23 10.25 -2.86
N GLN A 127 18.09 10.94 -2.09
CA GLN A 127 18.64 10.39 -0.86
C GLN A 127 17.55 10.09 0.18
N SER A 128 16.54 10.97 0.31
CA SER A 128 15.45 10.79 1.26
C SER A 128 14.59 9.56 0.91
N VAL A 129 14.31 9.38 -0.39
CA VAL A 129 13.55 8.24 -0.93
C VAL A 129 14.33 6.94 -0.71
N ARG A 130 15.63 6.94 -1.03
CA ARG A 130 16.50 5.77 -0.88
C ARG A 130 16.62 5.34 0.59
N ARG A 131 16.87 6.29 1.51
CA ARG A 131 16.93 6.05 2.96
C ARG A 131 15.63 5.45 3.47
N LYS A 132 14.49 6.08 3.17
CA LYS A 132 13.17 5.58 3.57
C LYS A 132 12.92 4.15 3.08
N LEU A 133 13.17 3.84 1.80
CA LEU A 133 13.01 2.49 1.27
C LEU A 133 13.95 1.47 1.97
N ALA A 134 15.19 1.86 2.25
CA ALA A 134 16.14 1.01 2.95
C ALA A 134 15.68 0.71 4.39
N GLU A 135 15.29 1.73 5.15
CA GLU A 135 14.82 1.62 6.53
C GLU A 135 13.51 0.83 6.64
N MET A 136 12.60 0.97 5.68
CA MET A 136 11.38 0.17 5.59
C MET A 136 11.65 -1.28 5.14
N GLY A 137 12.90 -1.68 4.85
CA GLY A 137 13.24 -3.06 4.48
C GLY A 137 12.84 -3.44 3.04
N PHE A 138 12.72 -2.47 2.14
CA PHE A 138 12.33 -2.68 0.75
C PHE A 138 13.27 -3.65 0.01
N PHE A 139 14.57 -3.50 0.19
CA PHE A 139 15.57 -4.35 -0.47
C PHE A 139 15.55 -5.77 0.06
N ASP A 140 15.35 -5.95 1.37
CA ASP A 140 15.29 -7.26 2.01
C ASP A 140 14.05 -8.04 1.56
N LEU A 141 12.87 -7.41 1.58
CA LEU A 141 11.62 -8.00 1.10
C LEU A 141 11.76 -8.47 -0.36
N LEU A 142 12.39 -7.66 -1.21
CA LEU A 142 12.56 -7.97 -2.63
C LEU A 142 13.77 -8.86 -2.92
N ASN A 143 14.56 -9.22 -1.90
CA ASN A 143 15.82 -9.94 -2.02
C ASN A 143 16.77 -9.28 -3.04
N ALA A 144 16.83 -7.95 -2.98
CA ALA A 144 17.63 -7.09 -3.84
C ALA A 144 18.88 -6.61 -3.08
N THR A 145 19.99 -6.42 -3.78
CA THR A 145 21.23 -5.93 -3.17
C THR A 145 21.20 -4.42 -3.02
N TYR A 146 21.34 -3.93 -1.80
CA TYR A 146 21.62 -2.52 -1.52
C TYR A 146 23.13 -2.24 -1.56
N PRO A 147 23.62 -1.23 -2.30
CA PRO A 147 25.05 -0.94 -2.38
C PRO A 147 25.62 -0.51 -1.01
N LYS A 148 26.62 -1.25 -0.50
CA LYS A 148 27.25 -0.97 0.81
C LYS A 148 27.81 0.46 0.92
N SER A 149 28.41 0.98 -0.15
CA SER A 149 28.94 2.35 -0.19
C SER A 149 27.88 3.43 0.01
N LEU A 150 26.61 3.13 -0.25
CA LEU A 150 25.49 4.04 0.01
C LEU A 150 24.99 3.90 1.45
N ALA A 151 25.04 2.71 2.04
CA ALA A 151 24.63 2.48 3.43
C ALA A 151 25.47 3.29 4.43
N GLU A 152 26.76 3.49 4.14
CA GLU A 152 27.64 4.31 5.00
C GLU A 152 27.29 5.80 4.99
N ASN A 153 26.77 6.31 3.86
CA ASN A 153 26.38 7.71 3.69
C ASN A 153 24.90 7.98 4.02
N ASP A 154 24.12 6.91 4.16
CA ASP A 154 22.70 6.95 4.47
C ASP A 154 22.47 6.53 5.91
N THR A 155 22.81 7.47 6.81
CA THR A 155 22.47 7.36 8.23
C THR A 155 20.96 7.27 8.39
N GLN A 156 20.52 6.43 9.32
CA GLN A 156 19.12 6.32 9.67
C GLN A 156 18.54 7.66 10.10
N ASP A 157 17.28 7.91 9.78
CA ASP A 157 16.54 9.03 10.36
C ASP A 157 16.46 8.85 11.89
N PRO A 158 17.06 9.74 12.70
CA PRO A 158 17.03 9.61 14.15
C PRO A 158 15.62 9.81 14.72
N ASN A 159 14.73 10.48 13.97
CA ASN A 159 13.39 10.81 14.42
C ASN A 159 12.36 9.74 14.05
N THR A 160 12.63 8.95 13.02
CA THR A 160 11.69 7.95 12.51
C THR A 160 12.22 6.54 12.66
N ARG A 161 11.46 5.68 13.34
CA ARG A 161 11.74 4.25 13.42
C ARG A 161 10.69 3.46 12.66
N TYR A 162 11.13 2.59 11.75
CA TYR A 162 10.24 1.71 10.99
C TYR A 162 10.28 0.28 11.50
N ILE A 163 9.12 -0.37 11.51
CA ILE A 163 9.05 -1.82 11.34
C ILE A 163 9.12 -2.10 9.85
N GLN A 164 10.18 -2.80 9.47
CA GLN A 164 10.41 -3.20 8.09
C GLN A 164 9.22 -3.98 7.53
N PHE A 165 9.10 -4.00 6.20
CA PHE A 165 8.04 -4.71 5.52
C PHE A 165 7.99 -6.18 5.96
N ARG A 166 6.78 -6.60 6.32
CA ARG A 166 6.42 -8.00 6.57
C ARG A 166 5.35 -8.42 5.57
N SER A 167 5.36 -9.70 5.22
CA SER A 167 4.30 -10.28 4.41
C SER A 167 4.02 -11.70 4.87
N GLY A 168 2.77 -12.12 4.78
CA GLY A 168 2.37 -13.45 5.20
C GLY A 168 1.05 -13.89 4.57
N SER A 169 0.80 -15.19 4.60
CA SER A 169 -0.44 -15.82 4.13
C SER A 169 -1.27 -16.42 5.26
N LYS A 170 -0.83 -16.22 6.51
CA LYS A 170 -1.47 -16.65 7.75
C LYS A 170 -1.43 -15.50 8.76
N VAL A 171 -2.21 -15.60 9.82
CA VAL A 171 -2.10 -14.68 10.96
C VAL A 171 -0.89 -15.11 11.79
N GLU A 172 0.11 -14.24 11.91
CA GLU A 172 1.38 -14.56 12.56
C GLU A 172 1.57 -13.70 13.81
N GLY A 173 1.70 -14.35 14.98
CA GLY A 173 1.91 -13.66 16.26
C GLY A 173 3.24 -12.92 16.33
N SER A 174 4.27 -13.39 15.61
CA SER A 174 5.59 -12.74 15.54
C SER A 174 5.51 -11.30 15.03
N VAL A 175 4.64 -11.01 14.07
CA VAL A 175 4.45 -9.63 13.58
C VAL A 175 3.89 -8.72 14.66
N ILE A 176 3.00 -9.24 15.52
CA ILE A 176 2.48 -8.48 16.65
C ILE A 176 3.57 -8.24 17.71
N GLU A 177 4.45 -9.21 17.93
CA GLU A 177 5.60 -9.02 18.82
C GLU A 177 6.57 -7.96 18.28
N GLU A 178 6.87 -7.95 16.99
CA GLU A 178 7.70 -6.90 16.36
C GLU A 178 7.06 -5.51 16.45
N LEU A 179 5.73 -5.41 16.31
CA LEU A 179 5.03 -4.13 16.50
C LEU A 179 5.18 -3.58 17.92
N ARG A 180 5.49 -4.41 18.93
CA ARG A 180 5.82 -3.93 20.28
C ARG A 180 7.18 -3.25 20.35
N GLU A 181 8.09 -3.56 19.43
CA GLU A 181 9.44 -2.97 19.36
C GLU A 181 9.47 -1.51 18.88
N ILE A 182 8.34 -1.01 18.36
CA ILE A 182 8.15 0.43 18.04
C ILE A 182 8.23 1.31 19.29
N ASP A 183 8.19 0.70 20.48
CA ASP A 183 8.27 1.38 21.77
C ASP A 183 7.12 2.39 21.90
N LEU A 184 5.91 1.82 21.92
CA LEU A 184 4.66 2.55 22.17
C LEU A 184 4.43 2.81 23.66
N ASP A 185 5.24 2.18 24.52
CA ASP A 185 5.07 2.12 25.97
C ASP A 185 5.00 3.50 26.63
N PRO A 186 5.82 4.50 26.25
CA PRO A 186 5.75 5.84 26.83
C PRO A 186 4.50 6.63 26.45
N TYR A 187 3.78 6.23 25.41
CA TYR A 187 2.77 7.09 24.77
C TYR A 187 1.36 6.51 24.76
N ILE A 188 1.25 5.18 24.79
CA ILE A 188 -0.03 4.48 24.66
C ILE A 188 -0.17 3.50 25.82
N SER A 189 -1.26 3.57 26.59
CA SER A 189 -1.50 2.65 27.71
C SER A 189 -1.67 1.19 27.24
N ILE A 190 -1.39 0.22 28.12
CA ILE A 190 -1.47 -1.22 27.79
C ILE A 190 -2.83 -1.62 27.19
N PRO A 191 -3.99 -1.23 27.76
CA PRO A 191 -5.29 -1.59 27.19
C PRO A 191 -5.46 -1.09 25.75
N ARG A 192 -5.00 0.13 25.49
CA ARG A 192 -5.02 0.77 24.19
C ARG A 192 -4.11 0.05 23.18
N ARG A 193 -2.89 -0.33 23.58
CA ARG A 193 -2.00 -1.14 22.72
C ARG A 193 -2.63 -2.47 22.32
N ARG A 194 -3.31 -3.14 23.26
CA ARG A 194 -4.02 -4.41 22.97
C ARG A 194 -5.11 -4.23 21.92
N LEU A 195 -5.84 -3.12 21.93
CA LEU A 195 -6.84 -2.82 20.92
C LEU A 195 -6.23 -2.56 19.54
N LEU A 196 -5.10 -1.86 19.47
CA LEU A 196 -4.35 -1.69 18.22
C LEU A 196 -3.94 -3.05 17.64
N PHE A 197 -3.35 -3.91 18.46
CA PHE A 197 -2.89 -5.23 18.01
C PHE A 197 -4.05 -6.15 17.64
N ALA A 198 -5.19 -6.04 18.33
CA ALA A 198 -6.42 -6.73 17.94
C ALA A 198 -6.91 -6.25 16.56
N ALA A 199 -6.95 -4.93 16.33
CA ALA A 199 -7.30 -4.34 15.05
C ALA A 199 -6.40 -4.82 13.89
N VAL A 200 -5.08 -4.88 14.11
CA VAL A 200 -4.12 -5.39 13.12
C VAL A 200 -4.30 -6.90 12.87
N THR A 201 -4.48 -7.68 13.94
CA THR A 201 -4.72 -9.13 13.86
C THR A 201 -5.99 -9.45 13.08
N GLU A 202 -7.04 -8.68 13.32
CA GLU A 202 -8.31 -8.80 12.62
C GLU A 202 -8.15 -8.42 11.14
N ALA A 203 -7.41 -7.35 10.81
CA ALA A 203 -7.11 -7.01 9.42
C ALA A 203 -6.41 -8.17 8.69
N MET A 204 -5.37 -8.79 9.29
CA MET A 204 -4.72 -9.99 8.74
C MET A 204 -5.72 -11.16 8.58
N THR A 205 -6.59 -11.36 9.57
CA THR A 205 -7.61 -12.42 9.57
C THR A 205 -8.58 -12.25 8.38
N ASN A 206 -9.04 -11.03 8.09
CA ASN A 206 -9.90 -10.76 6.94
C ASN A 206 -9.19 -11.03 5.61
N VAL A 207 -7.89 -10.77 5.53
CA VAL A 207 -7.10 -11.10 4.34
C VAL A 207 -7.07 -12.61 4.12
N VAL A 208 -6.72 -13.37 5.16
CA VAL A 208 -6.59 -14.84 5.10
C VAL A 208 -7.93 -15.51 4.76
N HIS A 209 -9.02 -15.07 5.39
CA HIS A 209 -10.31 -15.75 5.27
C HIS A 209 -11.21 -15.21 4.17
N HIS A 210 -11.07 -13.95 3.74
CA HIS A 210 -12.08 -13.31 2.90
C HIS A 210 -11.54 -12.63 1.64
N ALA A 211 -10.39 -11.95 1.73
CA ALA A 211 -9.91 -11.09 0.65
C ALA A 211 -9.72 -11.83 -0.68
N TYR A 212 -9.32 -13.10 -0.63
CA TYR A 212 -9.00 -13.90 -1.82
C TYR A 212 -10.03 -15.00 -2.16
N LEU A 213 -11.17 -15.09 -1.46
CA LEU A 213 -12.19 -16.11 -1.74
C LEU A 213 -12.72 -16.00 -3.17
N ASN A 214 -12.80 -17.13 -3.87
CA ASN A 214 -13.31 -17.24 -5.25
C ASN A 214 -12.66 -16.25 -6.24
N ARG A 215 -11.45 -15.76 -5.94
CA ARG A 215 -10.69 -14.92 -6.85
C ARG A 215 -10.00 -15.80 -7.88
N GLN A 216 -10.50 -15.76 -9.11
CA GLN A 216 -9.94 -16.46 -10.26
C GLN A 216 -9.05 -15.47 -11.03
N SER A 217 -7.73 -15.58 -10.84
CA SER A 217 -6.74 -14.93 -11.69
C SER A 217 -5.58 -15.90 -11.86
N SER A 218 -5.02 -15.96 -13.06
CA SER A 218 -3.89 -16.82 -13.42
C SER A 218 -2.65 -16.56 -12.55
N PHE A 219 -2.55 -15.38 -11.93
CA PHE A 219 -1.47 -15.05 -11.01
C PHE A 219 -1.93 -14.18 -9.83
N THR A 220 -2.38 -14.84 -8.76
CA THR A 220 -2.76 -14.21 -7.48
C THR A 220 -1.83 -14.69 -6.37
N VAL A 221 -1.16 -13.75 -5.68
CA VAL A 221 -0.42 -14.01 -4.45
C VAL A 221 -1.33 -13.68 -3.28
N ARG A 222 -1.71 -14.70 -2.50
CA ARG A 222 -2.64 -14.56 -1.38
C ARG A 222 -1.88 -14.18 -0.11
N LYS A 223 -1.53 -12.90 0.01
CA LYS A 223 -0.80 -12.36 1.16
C LYS A 223 -1.41 -11.07 1.68
N TRP A 224 -1.09 -10.76 2.92
CA TRP A 224 -1.06 -9.39 3.43
C TRP A 224 0.38 -8.88 3.43
N TRP A 225 0.55 -7.57 3.34
CA TRP A 225 1.80 -6.85 3.56
C TRP A 225 1.58 -5.81 4.65
N LEU A 226 2.54 -5.65 5.55
CA LEU A 226 2.46 -4.76 6.69
C LEU A 226 3.76 -3.99 6.89
N SER A 227 3.66 -2.75 7.33
CA SER A 227 4.75 -1.99 7.93
C SER A 227 4.16 -1.03 8.96
N ALA A 228 5.02 -0.48 9.80
CA ALA A 228 4.63 0.52 10.77
C ALA A 228 5.79 1.50 10.99
N MET A 229 5.48 2.66 11.54
CA MET A 229 6.46 3.66 11.91
C MET A 229 6.11 4.35 13.21
N ARG A 230 7.13 4.87 13.88
CA ARG A 230 7.01 5.90 14.92
C ARG A 230 7.89 7.07 14.53
N ASN A 231 7.34 8.26 14.58
CA ASN A 231 8.07 9.51 14.44
C ASN A 231 7.99 10.28 15.75
N VAL A 232 9.14 10.53 16.38
CA VAL A 232 9.22 11.19 17.69
C VAL A 232 9.03 12.70 17.60
N GLU A 233 9.38 13.30 16.47
CA GLU A 233 9.28 14.74 16.21
C GLU A 233 7.82 15.14 15.97
N GLU A 234 7.17 14.47 15.03
CA GLU A 234 5.74 14.60 14.74
C GLU A 234 4.85 13.99 15.82
N LYS A 235 5.46 13.24 16.75
CA LYS A 235 4.77 12.49 17.80
C LYS A 235 3.66 11.65 17.18
N GLU A 236 4.01 10.84 16.19
CA GLU A 236 3.06 10.01 15.44
C GLU A 236 3.47 8.54 15.48
N VAL A 237 2.50 7.64 15.61
CA VAL A 237 2.65 6.21 15.31
C VAL A 237 1.68 5.87 14.19
N SER A 238 2.19 5.21 13.15
CA SER A 238 1.39 4.80 12.01
C SER A 238 1.58 3.33 11.71
N ILE A 239 0.48 2.61 11.45
CA ILE A 239 0.48 1.21 11.02
C ILE A 239 -0.25 1.11 9.69
N PHE A 240 0.34 0.36 8.76
CA PHE A 240 -0.16 0.21 7.40
C PHE A 240 -0.27 -1.29 7.08
N ILE A 241 -1.43 -1.71 6.56
CA ILE A 241 -1.63 -3.07 6.05
C ILE A 241 -2.28 -3.01 4.67
N TYR A 242 -1.80 -3.85 3.78
CA TYR A 242 -2.27 -3.92 2.40
C TYR A 242 -2.49 -5.37 1.96
N ASP A 243 -3.52 -5.60 1.16
CA ASP A 243 -3.73 -6.84 0.42
C ASP A 243 -4.11 -6.55 -1.04
N GLN A 244 -3.96 -7.54 -1.91
CA GLN A 244 -4.32 -7.48 -3.34
C GLN A 244 -5.58 -8.32 -3.63
N GLY A 245 -6.44 -8.50 -2.64
CA GLY A 245 -7.69 -9.25 -2.70
C GLY A 245 -8.77 -8.55 -3.51
N ARG A 246 -10.03 -8.95 -3.34
CA ARG A 246 -11.14 -8.35 -4.09
C ARG A 246 -11.51 -6.94 -3.60
N GLY A 247 -11.03 -6.52 -2.43
CA GLY A 247 -11.41 -5.27 -1.82
C GLY A 247 -12.68 -5.35 -0.96
N ILE A 248 -12.85 -4.39 -0.05
CA ILE A 248 -14.02 -4.29 0.84
C ILE A 248 -15.34 -4.20 0.05
N PRO A 249 -15.49 -3.32 -0.97
CA PRO A 249 -16.76 -3.20 -1.70
C PRO A 249 -17.24 -4.51 -2.30
N ASN A 250 -16.31 -5.34 -2.79
CA ASN A 250 -16.64 -6.64 -3.39
C ASN A 250 -16.81 -7.77 -2.37
N THR A 251 -16.30 -7.64 -1.15
CA THR A 251 -16.39 -8.66 -0.11
C THR A 251 -17.54 -8.43 0.85
N LEU A 252 -17.92 -7.18 1.09
CA LEU A 252 -18.93 -6.79 2.06
C LEU A 252 -20.32 -7.41 1.78
N PRO A 253 -20.89 -7.35 0.56
CA PRO A 253 -22.18 -7.98 0.29
C PRO A 253 -22.15 -9.48 0.61
N ARG A 254 -21.02 -10.14 0.33
CA ARG A 254 -20.88 -11.60 0.57
C ARG A 254 -20.87 -11.98 2.04
N LYS A 255 -20.48 -11.06 2.92
CA LYS A 255 -20.27 -11.30 4.35
C LYS A 255 -21.58 -11.35 5.14
N PHE A 256 -22.64 -10.72 4.64
CA PHE A 256 -23.91 -10.65 5.35
C PHE A 256 -24.99 -11.54 4.76
N SER A 257 -25.95 -11.90 5.60
CA SER A 257 -27.17 -12.61 5.21
C SER A 257 -27.93 -11.85 4.12
N GLU A 258 -28.73 -12.55 3.33
CA GLU A 258 -29.55 -11.96 2.26
C GLU A 258 -30.34 -10.73 2.75
N ARG A 259 -30.83 -10.77 3.98
CA ARG A 259 -31.55 -9.65 4.64
C ARG A 259 -30.75 -8.35 4.73
N ILE A 260 -29.44 -8.39 4.97
CA ILE A 260 -28.61 -7.17 5.04
C ILE A 260 -28.26 -6.68 3.64
N ARG A 261 -28.14 -7.58 2.65
CA ARG A 261 -28.00 -7.16 1.25
C ARG A 261 -29.21 -6.38 0.77
N GLU A 262 -30.41 -6.81 1.14
CA GLU A 262 -31.67 -6.11 0.83
C GLU A 262 -31.79 -4.74 1.52
N MET A 263 -31.05 -4.53 2.61
CA MET A 263 -31.03 -3.26 3.35
C MET A 263 -29.99 -2.26 2.84
N ILE A 264 -29.05 -2.67 1.97
CA ILE A 264 -28.09 -1.75 1.35
C ILE A 264 -28.74 -1.23 0.05
N PRO A 265 -29.14 0.05 -0.02
CA PRO A 265 -29.71 0.60 -1.24
C PRO A 265 -28.76 0.46 -2.43
N ASP A 266 -29.30 0.28 -3.63
CA ASP A 266 -28.52 0.15 -4.87
C ASP A 266 -27.56 1.34 -5.11
N GLU A 267 -27.90 2.51 -4.60
CA GLU A 267 -27.05 3.71 -4.67
C GLU A 267 -25.80 3.60 -3.80
N ILE A 268 -25.87 2.88 -2.67
CA ILE A 268 -24.73 2.61 -1.79
C ILE A 268 -23.86 1.51 -2.42
N SER A 269 -24.47 0.47 -2.99
CA SER A 269 -23.72 -0.67 -3.56
C SER A 269 -22.86 -0.31 -4.78
N ARG A 270 -23.15 0.81 -5.44
CA ARG A 270 -22.40 1.34 -6.59
C ARG A 270 -21.29 2.34 -6.22
N ASP A 271 -21.23 2.77 -4.95
CA ASP A 271 -20.24 3.71 -4.45
C ASP A 271 -19.29 3.00 -3.48
N ASP A 272 -18.08 2.74 -3.94
CA ASP A 272 -17.05 2.06 -3.16
C ASP A 272 -16.74 2.78 -1.83
N ALA A 273 -16.78 4.11 -1.79
CA ALA A 273 -16.53 4.86 -0.55
C ALA A 273 -17.66 4.63 0.47
N ARG A 274 -18.93 4.65 0.01
CA ARG A 274 -20.08 4.34 0.86
C ARG A 274 -20.12 2.87 1.28
N MET A 275 -19.67 1.95 0.45
CA MET A 275 -19.51 0.54 0.83
C MET A 275 -18.46 0.37 1.92
N ILE A 276 -17.33 1.09 1.83
CA ILE A 276 -16.33 1.07 2.90
C ILE A 276 -16.90 1.68 4.19
N GLN A 277 -17.66 2.78 4.09
CA GLN A 277 -18.37 3.35 5.25
C GLN A 277 -19.38 2.39 5.85
N ALA A 278 -20.20 1.72 5.04
CA ALA A 278 -21.15 0.71 5.52
C ALA A 278 -20.41 -0.43 6.24
N ALA A 279 -19.23 -0.83 5.76
CA ALA A 279 -18.38 -1.77 6.49
C ALA A 279 -17.96 -1.21 7.86
N HIS A 280 -17.60 0.07 7.93
CA HIS A 280 -17.31 0.73 9.20
C HIS A 280 -18.53 0.80 10.13
N ASP A 281 -19.71 1.11 9.63
CA ASP A 281 -20.92 1.28 10.44
C ASP A 281 -21.51 -0.06 10.92
N LEU A 282 -21.43 -1.11 10.10
CA LEU A 282 -21.88 -2.44 10.52
C LEU A 282 -21.04 -2.98 11.69
N ALA A 283 -19.78 -2.55 11.81
CA ALA A 283 -18.97 -2.76 13.02
C ALA A 283 -19.65 -2.30 14.29
N ARG A 284 -20.19 -1.07 14.21
CA ARG A 284 -20.73 -0.32 15.34
C ARG A 284 -21.97 -1.02 15.84
N SER A 285 -22.88 -1.37 14.96
CA SER A 285 -24.13 -2.04 15.31
C SER A 285 -23.87 -3.43 15.89
N ALA A 286 -22.89 -4.16 15.35
CA ALA A 286 -22.53 -5.47 15.89
C ALA A 286 -21.99 -5.39 17.33
N SER A 287 -21.26 -4.35 17.72
CA SER A 287 -20.64 -4.25 19.07
C SER A 287 -21.60 -4.23 20.27
N GLY A 288 -22.93 -4.19 20.06
CA GLY A 288 -23.95 -4.31 21.11
C GLY A 288 -24.30 -5.74 21.53
N GLU A 289 -23.92 -6.77 20.77
CA GLU A 289 -24.26 -8.16 21.07
C GLU A 289 -23.02 -8.98 21.48
N GLN A 290 -23.07 -9.63 22.65
CA GLN A 290 -22.01 -10.48 23.18
C GLN A 290 -21.88 -11.81 22.42
N TYR A 291 -21.34 -11.82 21.21
CA TYR A 291 -20.89 -13.07 20.56
C TYR A 291 -19.57 -12.87 19.80
N ARG A 292 -18.69 -13.89 19.90
CA ARG A 292 -17.36 -13.99 19.28
C ARG A 292 -17.49 -14.26 17.77
N GLY A 293 -16.63 -13.61 16.95
CA GLY A 293 -16.36 -14.05 15.57
C GLY A 293 -16.77 -13.13 14.40
N HIS A 294 -16.77 -11.79 14.52
CA HIS A 294 -17.39 -10.90 13.50
C HIS A 294 -16.51 -9.77 12.91
N GLY A 295 -15.29 -10.05 12.47
CA GLY A 295 -14.70 -9.34 11.33
C GLY A 295 -14.01 -7.99 11.59
N LEU A 296 -13.37 -7.45 10.52
CA LEU A 296 -12.59 -6.18 10.29
C LEU A 296 -13.01 -4.93 11.08
N GLN A 297 -14.19 -5.00 11.65
CA GLN A 297 -15.10 -3.91 11.86
C GLN A 297 -15.06 -3.51 13.34
N ARG A 298 -15.19 -4.44 14.29
CA ARG A 298 -15.31 -4.12 15.73
C ARG A 298 -14.07 -3.42 16.30
N ASP A 299 -12.88 -3.97 16.09
CA ASP A 299 -11.71 -3.57 16.88
C ASP A 299 -10.97 -2.36 16.31
N VAL A 300 -11.02 -2.17 14.99
CA VAL A 300 -10.42 -1.02 14.29
C VAL A 300 -11.13 0.28 14.67
N ARG A 301 -12.47 0.27 14.66
CA ARG A 301 -13.28 1.40 15.11
C ARG A 301 -13.17 1.60 16.62
N ARG A 302 -13.34 0.53 17.41
CA ARG A 302 -13.22 0.58 18.87
C ARG A 302 -11.91 1.23 19.29
N TYR A 303 -10.82 0.85 18.63
CA TYR A 303 -9.54 1.48 18.83
C TYR A 303 -9.55 2.99 18.53
N ALA A 304 -9.99 3.38 17.32
CA ALA A 304 -10.03 4.79 16.94
C ALA A 304 -10.97 5.62 17.83
N SER A 305 -12.11 5.06 18.27
CA SER A 305 -13.05 5.72 19.17
C SER A 305 -12.54 5.81 20.61
N GLU A 306 -11.89 4.77 21.14
CA GLU A 306 -11.35 4.76 22.51
C GLU A 306 -10.07 5.62 22.66
N MET A 307 -9.44 5.94 21.53
CA MET A 307 -8.30 6.87 21.46
C MET A 307 -8.69 8.33 21.37
N GLY A 308 -9.95 8.64 21.06
CA GLY A 308 -10.41 10.01 20.86
C GLY A 308 -9.64 10.73 19.75
N HIS A 309 -9.45 12.04 19.92
CA HIS A 309 -8.75 12.95 18.98
C HIS A 309 -7.34 12.52 18.54
N ARG A 310 -6.78 11.50 19.17
CA ARG A 310 -5.46 10.98 18.86
C ARG A 310 -5.44 9.98 17.72
N ALA A 311 -6.58 9.52 17.19
CA ALA A 311 -6.58 8.49 16.16
C ALA A 311 -7.28 8.91 14.86
N ARG A 312 -6.57 8.68 13.74
CA ARG A 312 -7.09 8.71 12.39
C ARG A 312 -7.01 7.31 11.79
N TYR A 313 -8.07 6.94 11.09
CA TYR A 313 -8.20 5.68 10.37
C TYR A 313 -8.54 5.98 8.92
N ARG A 314 -7.82 5.39 7.98
CA ARG A 314 -8.10 5.53 6.54
C ARG A 314 -8.10 4.17 5.87
N VAL A 315 -9.06 3.99 4.96
CA VAL A 315 -9.18 2.82 4.10
C VAL A 315 -9.28 3.27 2.66
N ILE A 316 -8.54 2.60 1.79
CA ILE A 316 -8.64 2.76 0.34
C ILE A 316 -8.90 1.38 -0.26
N SER A 317 -9.99 1.24 -1.01
CA SER A 317 -10.32 -0.01 -1.69
C SER A 317 -11.18 0.26 -2.91
N GLY A 318 -10.78 -0.31 -4.05
CA GLY A 318 -11.44 0.00 -5.31
C GLY A 318 -11.32 1.48 -5.65
N ASN A 319 -12.42 2.08 -6.08
CA ASN A 319 -12.57 3.49 -6.41
C ASN A 319 -13.03 4.34 -5.21
N GLY A 320 -12.93 3.83 -3.99
CA GLY A 320 -13.37 4.51 -2.77
C GLY A 320 -12.26 4.68 -1.75
N ALA A 321 -12.30 5.80 -1.04
CA ALA A 321 -11.61 5.98 0.23
C ALA A 321 -12.57 6.47 1.31
N TYR A 322 -12.33 5.98 2.52
CA TYR A 322 -13.02 6.40 3.73
C TYR A 322 -11.97 6.79 4.78
N THR A 323 -12.12 7.97 5.35
CA THR A 323 -11.31 8.42 6.49
C THR A 323 -12.20 8.74 7.67
N PHE A 324 -11.85 8.20 8.82
CA PHE A 324 -12.45 8.49 10.11
C PHE A 324 -11.40 9.15 11.01
N ALA A 325 -11.75 10.23 11.69
CA ALA A 325 -10.99 10.72 12.84
C ALA A 325 -11.94 11.08 13.98
N ALA A 326 -11.63 10.59 15.19
CA ALA A 326 -12.44 10.87 16.37
C ALA A 326 -12.25 12.33 16.83
N GLY A 327 -13.32 12.91 17.40
CA GLY A 327 -13.32 14.30 17.88
C GLY A 327 -12.56 14.49 19.19
N VAL A 328 -12.32 15.76 19.55
CA VAL A 328 -11.71 16.17 20.83
C VAL A 328 -12.75 16.10 21.94
N ASP A 329 -12.40 15.39 23.03
CA ASP A 329 -13.04 15.39 24.35
C ASP A 329 -14.56 15.48 24.41
N GLY A 330 -15.26 14.35 24.26
CA GLY A 330 -16.65 14.18 24.71
C GLY A 330 -17.70 15.10 24.08
N GLY A 331 -17.33 15.95 23.13
CA GLY A 331 -18.20 16.91 22.45
C GLY A 331 -17.87 17.01 20.96
N GLU A 332 -18.79 16.51 20.14
CA GLU A 332 -19.12 16.88 18.75
C GLU A 332 -17.96 17.40 17.85
N ARG A 333 -17.45 16.70 16.82
CA ARG A 333 -18.02 15.68 15.93
C ARG A 333 -16.90 14.74 15.48
N GLU A 334 -17.18 13.44 15.42
CA GLU A 334 -16.38 12.52 14.60
C GLU A 334 -16.35 13.07 13.16
N SER A 335 -15.17 13.14 12.55
CA SER A 335 -15.06 13.52 11.14
C SER A 335 -15.02 12.26 10.29
N GLN A 336 -15.93 12.18 9.33
CA GLN A 336 -16.00 11.12 8.33
C GLN A 336 -15.88 11.74 6.96
N VAL A 337 -14.86 11.36 6.21
CA VAL A 337 -14.60 11.85 4.86
C VAL A 337 -14.73 10.67 3.90
N LEU A 338 -15.66 10.81 2.96
CA LEU A 338 -15.81 9.92 1.81
C LEU A 338 -15.11 10.56 0.62
N SER A 339 -14.38 9.77 -0.15
CA SER A 339 -13.73 10.26 -1.37
C SER A 339 -13.88 9.24 -2.49
N THR A 340 -14.45 9.70 -3.61
CA THR A 340 -14.50 8.94 -4.86
C THR A 340 -13.20 9.14 -5.62
N LEU A 341 -12.58 8.05 -6.05
CA LEU A 341 -11.28 8.02 -6.70
C LEU A 341 -11.43 7.66 -8.18
N ARG A 342 -10.77 8.42 -9.06
CA ARG A 342 -10.82 8.19 -10.52
C ARG A 342 -10.06 6.95 -10.99
N ARG A 343 -9.22 6.40 -10.13
CA ARG A 343 -8.49 5.16 -10.35
C ARG A 343 -8.82 4.18 -9.23
N SER A 344 -8.86 2.90 -9.60
CA SER A 344 -9.15 1.83 -8.66
C SER A 344 -7.84 1.34 -8.04
N LEU A 345 -7.74 1.36 -6.71
CA LEU A 345 -6.71 0.62 -5.99
C LEU A 345 -7.19 -0.82 -5.82
N GLU A 346 -6.49 -1.76 -6.41
CA GLU A 346 -6.82 -3.18 -6.25
C GLU A 346 -6.52 -3.66 -4.84
N GLY A 347 -7.46 -4.43 -4.27
CA GLY A 347 -7.38 -4.92 -2.90
C GLY A 347 -7.79 -3.84 -1.89
N THR A 348 -7.19 -3.88 -0.71
CA THR A 348 -7.52 -2.96 0.38
C THR A 348 -6.24 -2.51 1.07
N LEU A 349 -6.07 -1.19 1.16
CA LEU A 349 -5.08 -0.54 2.02
C LEU A 349 -5.79 0.01 3.24
N ILE A 350 -5.25 -0.28 4.42
CA ILE A 350 -5.72 0.24 5.69
C ILE A 350 -4.54 0.94 6.39
N GLU A 351 -4.81 2.11 6.93
CA GLU A 351 -3.87 2.94 7.66
C GLU A 351 -4.49 3.39 8.98
N TRP A 352 -3.74 3.19 10.06
CA TRP A 352 -3.99 3.80 11.36
C TRP A 352 -2.88 4.81 11.61
N ARG A 353 -3.25 6.05 11.94
CA ARG A 353 -2.31 7.08 12.42
C ARG A 353 -2.72 7.54 13.80
N LEU A 354 -1.75 7.68 14.67
CA LEU A 354 -1.94 7.97 16.07
C LEU A 354 -1.07 9.13 16.49
N SER A 355 -1.68 10.22 16.92
CA SER A 355 -0.98 11.28 17.62
C SER A 355 -0.63 10.83 19.04
N LEU A 356 0.62 11.03 19.42
CA LEU A 356 1.16 10.78 20.75
C LEU A 356 1.09 12.03 21.65
N GLN A 357 0.52 13.13 21.16
CA GLN A 357 0.28 14.37 21.90
C GLN A 357 -0.95 14.27 22.79
#